data_AF-A0A5D0V6F8-F1
#
_entry.id   AF-A0A5D0V6F8-F1
#
_cell.length_a   1.000
_cell.length_b   1.000
_cell.length_c   1.000
_cell.angle_alpha   90.00
_cell.angle_beta   90.00
_cell.angle_gamma   90.00
#
_symmetry.space_group_name_H-M   'P 1'
#
loop_
_entity.id
_entity.type
_entity.pdbx_description
1 polymer ?
#
loop_
_entity_poly.entity_id
_entity_poly.type
_entity_poly.pdbx_seq_one_letter_code
_entity_poly.pdbx_strand_id
1 'polypeptide(L)'
;MNHDRLRLDLADLAEEVTPVDLRDRALRTSRRLGIQRAVATSAAALVMIAAATGTALAIRPNGQAPAPQPAGPSTTVTPTPVEVTPIPDPSASSEPTSSSTKPATVLAGTRYYLEKTSNKYRIHAVRGGSDRVVHQLPFVTYGCEANTLTVSPDGKRVAWVQDSTDGNLSGVLLAGTLGKPGATKLLDDVNCLGPRPLRWQGSDLLMVGKKTGQSVLYDVAANKRVDGDPGQETDRCWSADGRWLAAVAEGQPYVADGTQLRQYTYTPPKDEAAHWGGWEARSVSMDGRYVSVGWIGTDPSRRDDSFAVVDTTTSKVVDLPGSGDIRSIMFTVDNKVIVKRATGISVLDTGFKPLGTVAESTPVRNMTLLAYVP
;
A
#
# COMPACT_ATOMS: atom_id res chain seq x y z
N MET A 1 19.24 -21.83 -58.56
CA MET A 1 18.69 -21.42 -57.25
C MET A 1 19.26 -20.05 -56.92
N ASN A 2 18.43 -19.01 -57.01
CA ASN A 2 18.85 -17.60 -57.04
C ASN A 2 19.34 -17.09 -55.69
N HIS A 3 20.65 -16.89 -55.55
CA HIS A 3 21.25 -16.19 -54.41
C HIS A 3 20.84 -14.71 -54.35
N ASP A 4 20.50 -14.11 -55.49
CA ASP A 4 20.13 -12.69 -55.55
C ASP A 4 18.76 -12.40 -54.96
N ARG A 5 17.82 -13.35 -55.01
CA ARG A 5 16.51 -13.23 -54.35
C ARG A 5 16.64 -13.23 -52.84
N LEU A 6 17.49 -14.11 -52.31
CA LEU A 6 17.76 -14.21 -50.88
C LEU A 6 18.43 -12.95 -50.33
N ARG A 7 19.25 -12.28 -51.15
CA ARG A 7 19.88 -11.01 -50.78
C ARG A 7 18.89 -9.84 -50.74
N LEU A 8 17.93 -9.80 -51.66
CA LEU A 8 16.90 -8.76 -51.69
C LEU A 8 15.87 -8.95 -50.58
N ASP A 9 15.42 -10.19 -50.34
CA ASP A 9 14.47 -10.49 -49.27
C ASP A 9 15.06 -10.22 -47.87
N LEU A 10 16.37 -10.38 -47.69
CA LEU A 10 17.06 -10.02 -46.44
C LEU A 10 17.27 -8.51 -46.27
N ALA A 11 17.35 -7.75 -47.36
CA ALA A 11 17.46 -6.30 -47.30
C ALA A 11 16.11 -5.66 -46.95
N ASP A 12 15.01 -6.15 -47.52
CA ASP A 12 13.64 -5.73 -47.16
C ASP A 12 13.32 -6.04 -45.69
N LEU A 13 13.72 -7.22 -45.19
CA LEU A 13 13.60 -7.58 -43.77
C LEU A 13 14.42 -6.68 -42.83
N ALA A 14 15.51 -6.09 -43.31
CA ALA A 14 16.31 -5.15 -42.51
C ALA A 14 15.72 -3.73 -42.51
N GLU A 15 14.92 -3.37 -43.51
CA GLU A 15 14.27 -2.07 -43.63
C GLU A 15 12.90 -2.04 -42.93
N GLU A 16 12.20 -3.17 -42.84
CA GLU A 16 10.94 -3.33 -42.11
C GLU A 16 11.13 -3.46 -40.58
N VAL A 17 12.34 -3.81 -40.13
CA VAL A 17 12.69 -3.78 -38.71
C VAL A 17 13.11 -2.36 -38.35
N THR A 18 12.16 -1.54 -37.93
CA THR A 18 12.47 -0.36 -37.12
C THR A 18 13.42 -0.81 -36.00
N PRO A 19 14.57 -0.16 -35.78
CA PRO A 19 15.43 -0.49 -34.66
C PRO A 19 14.65 -0.25 -33.38
N VAL A 20 13.96 -1.30 -32.92
CA VAL A 20 13.37 -1.39 -31.60
C VAL A 20 14.48 -0.98 -30.65
N ASP A 21 14.11 -0.13 -29.72
CA ASP A 21 14.93 0.70 -28.87
C ASP A 21 15.86 -0.10 -27.95
N LEU A 22 16.75 -0.91 -28.53
CA LEU A 22 17.78 -1.70 -27.87
C LEU A 22 18.76 -0.77 -27.17
N ARG A 23 18.90 0.47 -27.68
CA ARG A 23 19.72 1.52 -27.08
C ARG A 23 19.10 2.03 -25.78
N ASP A 24 17.83 2.43 -25.76
CA ASP A 24 17.21 2.82 -24.48
C ASP A 24 17.05 1.63 -23.54
N ARG A 25 16.81 0.43 -24.08
CA ARG A 25 16.76 -0.80 -23.29
C ARG A 25 18.10 -1.05 -22.61
N ALA A 26 19.20 -0.97 -23.36
CA ALA A 26 20.57 -1.12 -22.84
C ALA A 26 20.94 0.01 -21.88
N LEU A 27 20.51 1.24 -22.12
CA LEU A 27 20.76 2.37 -21.22
C LEU A 27 19.99 2.22 -19.91
N ARG A 28 18.75 1.72 -19.93
CA ARG A 28 17.98 1.44 -18.70
C ARG A 28 18.54 0.25 -17.92
N THR A 29 18.88 -0.87 -18.57
CA THR A 29 19.55 -1.99 -17.87
C THR A 29 20.94 -1.60 -17.37
N SER A 30 21.71 -0.81 -18.13
CA SER A 30 23.03 -0.33 -17.70
C SER A 30 22.95 0.63 -16.52
N ARG A 31 21.97 1.55 -16.48
CA ARG A 31 21.77 2.43 -15.31
C ARG A 31 21.37 1.63 -14.07
N ARG A 32 20.50 0.63 -14.22
CA ARG A 32 20.07 -0.26 -13.12
C ARG A 32 21.23 -1.12 -12.59
N LEU A 33 22.01 -1.73 -13.48
CA LEU A 33 23.22 -2.48 -13.11
C LEU A 33 24.30 -1.58 -12.51
N GLY A 34 24.40 -0.32 -12.97
CA GLY A 34 25.30 0.68 -12.39
C GLY A 34 24.94 1.03 -10.95
N ILE A 35 23.65 1.22 -10.65
CA ILE A 35 23.14 1.44 -9.28
C ILE A 35 23.40 0.20 -8.40
N GLN A 36 23.15 -1.01 -8.91
CA GLN A 36 23.44 -2.25 -8.18
C GLN A 36 24.94 -2.43 -7.87
N ARG A 37 25.83 -2.08 -8.82
CA ARG A 37 27.28 -2.14 -8.60
C ARG A 37 27.78 -1.10 -7.61
N ALA A 38 27.22 0.11 -7.60
CA ALA A 38 27.59 1.16 -6.65
C ALA A 38 27.27 0.79 -5.19
N VAL A 39 26.15 0.08 -4.96
CA VAL A 39 25.78 -0.46 -3.64
C VAL A 39 26.73 -1.58 -3.23
N ALA A 40 27.08 -2.49 -4.14
CA ALA A 40 28.00 -3.60 -3.86
C ALA A 40 29.42 -3.13 -3.47
N THR A 41 29.95 -2.09 -4.10
CA THR A 41 31.29 -1.55 -3.76
C THR A 41 31.33 -0.83 -2.42
N SER A 42 30.20 -0.32 -1.92
CA SER A 42 30.14 0.40 -0.65
C SER A 42 30.09 -0.55 0.56
N ALA A 43 29.48 -1.73 0.40
CA ALA A 43 29.40 -2.74 1.45
C ALA A 43 30.75 -3.44 1.72
N ALA A 44 31.55 -3.68 0.68
CA ALA A 44 32.88 -4.31 0.82
C ALA A 44 33.86 -3.44 1.61
N ALA A 45 33.76 -2.10 1.52
CA ALA A 45 34.61 -1.17 2.26
C ALA A 45 34.29 -1.14 3.76
N LEU A 46 33.02 -1.33 4.16
CA LEU A 46 32.61 -1.32 5.57
C LEU A 46 32.95 -2.63 6.30
N VAL A 47 32.90 -3.77 5.61
CA VAL A 47 33.26 -5.08 6.21
C VAL A 47 34.76 -5.16 6.53
N MET A 48 35.61 -4.48 5.76
CA MET A 48 37.06 -4.44 6.02
C MET A 48 37.45 -3.58 7.23
N ILE A 49 36.60 -2.64 7.65
CA ILE A 49 36.85 -1.81 8.85
C ILE A 49 36.35 -2.50 10.13
N ALA A 50 35.30 -3.31 10.05
CA ALA A 50 34.74 -4.03 11.20
C ALA A 50 35.60 -5.23 11.68
N ALA A 51 36.51 -5.75 10.84
CA ALA A 51 37.37 -6.88 11.19
C ALA A 51 38.58 -6.52 12.09
N ALA A 52 38.81 -5.23 12.40
CA ALA A 52 39.99 -4.78 13.15
C ALA A 52 39.77 -4.56 14.65
N THR A 53 38.55 -4.71 15.19
CA THR A 53 38.26 -4.48 16.61
C THR A 53 37.41 -5.60 17.17
N GLY A 54 38.03 -6.66 17.70
CA GLY A 54 37.28 -7.82 18.20
C GLY A 54 38.04 -8.79 19.09
N THR A 55 38.80 -8.32 20.09
CA THR A 55 39.24 -9.17 21.20
C THR A 55 39.19 -8.41 22.53
N ALA A 56 38.15 -8.63 23.35
CA ALA A 56 38.19 -8.44 24.80
C ALA A 56 37.04 -9.19 25.52
N LEU A 57 37.39 -10.41 25.97
CA LEU A 57 37.02 -11.11 27.22
C LEU A 57 35.69 -10.76 27.94
N ALA A 58 34.82 -11.77 28.08
CA ALA A 58 33.77 -11.82 29.10
C ALA A 58 34.18 -12.76 30.24
N ILE A 59 34.58 -12.19 31.38
CA ILE A 59 34.70 -12.87 32.68
C ILE A 59 33.39 -12.58 33.44
N ARG A 60 32.65 -13.63 33.81
CA ARG A 60 31.52 -13.54 34.76
C ARG A 60 32.02 -13.75 36.19
N PRO A 61 31.48 -13.01 37.17
CA PRO A 61 31.25 -13.55 38.50
C PRO A 61 29.77 -13.50 38.91
N ASN A 62 29.33 -14.57 39.56
CA ASN A 62 28.07 -14.69 40.29
C ASN A 62 27.98 -13.66 41.44
N GLY A 63 26.79 -13.12 41.67
CA GLY A 63 26.48 -12.34 42.86
C GLY A 63 24.98 -12.21 43.09
N GLN A 64 24.49 -12.88 44.15
CA GLN A 64 23.15 -12.71 44.72
C GLN A 64 22.81 -11.23 44.97
N ALA A 65 21.61 -10.82 44.58
CA ALA A 65 20.97 -9.58 45.04
C ALA A 65 19.82 -9.91 46.02
N PRO A 66 19.66 -9.21 47.15
CA PRO A 66 18.55 -9.42 48.08
C PRO A 66 17.23 -8.84 47.55
N ALA A 67 16.11 -9.43 47.98
CA ALA A 67 14.76 -9.02 47.66
C ALA A 67 14.41 -7.62 48.22
N PRO A 68 13.57 -6.82 47.52
CA PRO A 68 13.11 -5.53 48.01
C PRO A 68 12.00 -5.67 49.07
N GLN A 69 12.07 -4.80 50.08
CA GLN A 69 11.19 -4.69 51.24
C GLN A 69 9.93 -3.85 50.91
N PRO A 70 8.78 -4.05 51.60
CA PRO A 70 7.50 -3.46 51.20
C PRO A 70 7.38 -1.96 51.49
N ALA A 71 6.73 -1.23 50.58
CA ALA A 71 6.36 0.17 50.75
C ALA A 71 5.22 0.34 51.79
N GLY A 72 5.40 1.31 52.70
CA GLY A 72 4.40 1.71 53.71
C GLY A 72 3.26 2.56 53.14
N PRO A 73 2.20 2.81 53.94
CA PRO A 73 0.97 3.42 53.47
C PRO A 73 1.10 4.93 53.22
N SER A 74 0.48 5.39 52.12
CA SER A 74 0.36 6.80 51.75
C SER A 74 -0.74 7.49 52.56
N THR A 75 -0.45 8.71 53.02
CA THR A 75 -1.35 9.60 53.76
C THR A 75 -2.35 10.28 52.83
N THR A 76 -3.63 10.14 53.17
CA THR A 76 -4.76 10.87 52.57
C THR A 76 -4.81 12.30 53.11
N VAL A 77 -4.85 13.30 52.24
CA VAL A 77 -5.13 14.70 52.62
C VAL A 77 -6.51 15.08 52.08
N THR A 78 -7.43 15.36 53.01
CA THR A 78 -8.79 15.85 52.76
C THR A 78 -8.77 17.38 52.64
N PRO A 79 -9.19 18.00 51.52
CA PRO A 79 -9.40 19.43 51.48
C PRO A 79 -10.76 19.83 52.09
N THR A 80 -10.76 20.94 52.82
CA THR A 80 -11.91 21.59 53.46
C THR A 80 -12.85 22.25 52.43
N PRO A 81 -14.15 22.42 52.75
CA PRO A 81 -15.10 23.09 51.87
C PRO A 81 -14.96 24.62 51.98
N VAL A 82 -14.92 25.29 50.83
CA VAL A 82 -15.03 26.75 50.73
C VAL A 82 -16.48 27.09 50.36
N GLU A 83 -17.12 27.87 51.23
CA GLU A 83 -18.44 28.44 51.06
C GLU A 83 -18.39 29.57 50.01
N VAL A 84 -19.16 29.42 48.92
CA VAL A 84 -19.22 30.42 47.84
C VAL A 84 -20.49 31.24 47.99
N THR A 85 -20.32 32.54 48.21
CA THR A 85 -21.36 33.57 48.23
C THR A 85 -21.95 33.77 46.82
N PRO A 86 -23.28 33.86 46.63
CA PRO A 86 -23.87 34.10 45.32
C PRO A 86 -23.71 35.57 44.88
N ILE A 87 -23.20 35.76 43.66
CA ILE A 87 -23.15 37.04 42.94
C ILE A 87 -24.36 37.11 41.99
N PRO A 88 -25.11 38.22 41.92
CA PRO A 88 -26.30 38.34 41.08
C PRO A 88 -25.97 38.52 39.58
N ASP A 89 -26.85 37.94 38.76
CA ASP A 89 -26.86 37.94 37.29
C ASP A 89 -26.86 39.34 36.65
N PRO A 90 -26.03 39.57 35.62
CA PRO A 90 -26.26 40.60 34.64
C PRO A 90 -26.79 40.02 33.31
N SER A 91 -28.02 40.43 32.99
CA SER A 91 -28.65 40.66 31.69
C SER A 91 -28.02 40.04 30.43
N ALA A 92 -28.88 39.29 29.73
CA ALA A 92 -28.71 38.77 28.38
C ALA A 92 -28.22 39.83 27.38
N SER A 93 -27.07 39.55 26.76
CA SER A 93 -26.59 40.20 25.54
C SER A 93 -26.66 39.18 24.39
N SER A 94 -27.29 39.61 23.30
CA SER A 94 -27.69 38.85 22.13
C SER A 94 -26.51 38.16 21.44
N GLU A 95 -26.66 36.86 21.19
CA GLU A 95 -25.76 36.07 20.35
C GLU A 95 -25.79 36.54 18.89
N PRO A 96 -24.64 36.67 18.20
CA PRO A 96 -24.62 36.72 16.76
C PRO A 96 -24.93 35.31 16.23
N THR A 97 -26.02 35.20 15.47
CA THR A 97 -26.41 34.03 14.70
C THR A 97 -25.26 33.61 13.78
N SER A 98 -24.45 32.66 14.25
CA SER A 98 -23.47 31.99 13.42
C SER A 98 -24.23 31.13 12.42
N SER A 99 -24.36 31.64 11.21
CA SER A 99 -24.80 30.88 10.04
C SER A 99 -23.98 29.59 9.99
N SER A 100 -24.66 28.47 10.22
CA SER A 100 -24.22 27.10 10.05
C SER A 100 -23.55 26.93 8.69
N THR A 101 -22.25 27.20 8.65
CA THR A 101 -21.42 26.95 7.49
C THR A 101 -21.16 25.46 7.54
N LYS A 102 -21.92 24.70 6.75
CA LYS A 102 -21.75 23.27 6.55
C LYS A 102 -20.24 22.98 6.46
N PRO A 103 -19.64 22.20 7.40
CA PRO A 103 -18.20 22.00 7.40
C PRO A 103 -17.78 21.45 6.04
N ALA A 104 -16.80 22.11 5.43
CA ALA A 104 -16.22 21.65 4.18
C ALA A 104 -15.84 20.19 4.34
N THR A 105 -16.30 19.36 3.42
CA THR A 105 -16.13 17.90 3.54
C THR A 105 -14.65 17.59 3.34
N VAL A 106 -13.96 17.16 4.41
CA VAL A 106 -12.50 16.94 4.43
C VAL A 106 -12.04 15.97 3.31
N LEU A 107 -12.93 15.08 2.87
CA LEU A 107 -12.80 14.30 1.64
C LEU A 107 -13.93 14.66 0.67
N ALA A 108 -13.62 15.44 -0.38
CA ALA A 108 -14.58 15.79 -1.45
C ALA A 108 -14.72 14.69 -2.53
N GLY A 109 -13.70 13.82 -2.61
CA GLY A 109 -13.60 12.71 -3.54
C GLY A 109 -14.50 11.51 -3.24
N THR A 110 -14.35 10.48 -4.08
CA THR A 110 -15.08 9.22 -4.01
C THR A 110 -14.22 8.15 -3.32
N ARG A 111 -14.80 7.47 -2.33
CA ARG A 111 -14.20 6.32 -1.67
C ARG A 111 -14.82 5.05 -2.22
N TYR A 112 -14.00 4.08 -2.59
CA TYR A 112 -14.45 2.80 -3.12
C TYR A 112 -14.31 1.71 -2.07
N TYR A 113 -15.40 1.09 -1.69
CA TYR A 113 -15.44 0.04 -0.67
C TYR A 113 -15.84 -1.30 -1.26
N LEU A 114 -15.29 -2.38 -0.71
CA LEU A 114 -15.69 -3.74 -1.01
C LEU A 114 -16.62 -4.27 0.09
N GLU A 115 -17.86 -4.57 -0.30
CA GLU A 115 -18.79 -5.38 0.49
C GLU A 115 -18.68 -6.84 0.03
N LYS A 116 -18.58 -7.75 1.01
CA LYS A 116 -18.68 -9.19 0.80
C LYS A 116 -19.96 -9.70 1.48
N THR A 117 -20.92 -10.16 0.69
CA THR A 117 -22.11 -10.84 1.20
C THR A 117 -21.97 -12.35 1.04
N SER A 118 -22.97 -13.11 1.48
CA SER A 118 -23.02 -14.56 1.27
C SER A 118 -23.13 -14.99 -0.20
N ASN A 119 -23.53 -14.07 -1.09
CA ASN A 119 -23.82 -14.39 -2.48
C ASN A 119 -23.26 -13.40 -3.52
N LYS A 120 -22.66 -12.28 -3.10
CA LYS A 120 -22.09 -11.27 -4.00
C LYS A 120 -20.85 -10.60 -3.41
N TYR A 121 -20.00 -10.14 -4.31
CA TYR A 121 -19.03 -9.07 -4.06
C TYR A 121 -19.57 -7.78 -4.66
N ARG A 122 -19.57 -6.68 -3.90
CA ARG A 122 -20.04 -5.37 -4.40
C ARG A 122 -19.01 -4.28 -4.15
N ILE A 123 -18.77 -3.46 -5.17
CA ILE A 123 -18.00 -2.24 -5.02
C ILE A 123 -18.97 -1.08 -4.82
N HIS A 124 -18.87 -0.44 -3.66
CA HIS A 124 -19.62 0.76 -3.30
C HIS A 124 -18.78 2.00 -3.63
N ALA A 125 -19.36 2.98 -4.33
CA ALA A 125 -18.77 4.30 -4.53
C ALA A 125 -19.46 5.30 -3.59
N VAL A 126 -18.74 5.73 -2.56
CA VAL A 126 -19.27 6.59 -1.51
C VAL A 126 -18.69 8.00 -1.64
N ARG A 127 -19.57 8.99 -1.87
CA ARG A 127 -19.20 10.41 -1.99
C ARG A 127 -20.16 11.27 -1.16
N GLY A 128 -19.61 12.01 -0.19
CA GLY A 128 -20.44 12.69 0.81
C GLY A 128 -21.34 11.69 1.53
N GLY A 129 -22.66 11.95 1.54
CA GLY A 129 -23.69 11.05 2.08
C GLY A 129 -24.28 10.06 1.07
N SER A 130 -23.82 10.07 -0.18
CA SER A 130 -24.31 9.16 -1.23
C SER A 130 -23.50 7.87 -1.25
N ASP A 131 -24.19 6.73 -1.32
CA ASP A 131 -23.63 5.40 -1.50
C ASP A 131 -24.33 4.73 -2.69
N ARG A 132 -23.55 4.18 -3.62
CA ARG A 132 -24.07 3.46 -4.79
C ARG A 132 -23.19 2.25 -5.10
N VAL A 133 -23.81 1.13 -5.44
CA VAL A 133 -23.10 -0.03 -5.98
C VAL A 133 -22.73 0.24 -7.44
N VAL A 134 -21.43 0.24 -7.75
CA VAL A 134 -20.89 0.54 -9.09
C VAL A 134 -20.32 -0.68 -9.81
N HIS A 135 -20.15 -1.79 -9.09
CA HIS A 135 -19.74 -3.07 -9.66
C HIS A 135 -20.24 -4.20 -8.77
N GLN A 136 -20.64 -5.32 -9.37
CA GLN A 136 -21.03 -6.52 -8.64
C GLN A 136 -20.52 -7.76 -9.37
N LEU A 137 -20.07 -8.74 -8.59
CA LEU A 137 -19.73 -10.07 -9.05
C LEU A 137 -20.49 -11.11 -8.23
N PRO A 138 -20.85 -12.27 -8.81
CA PRO A 138 -21.36 -13.38 -8.04
C PRO A 138 -20.30 -13.82 -7.02
N PHE A 139 -20.74 -14.22 -5.82
CA PHE A 139 -19.87 -14.87 -4.86
C PHE A 139 -19.66 -16.32 -5.26
N VAL A 140 -18.39 -16.71 -5.37
CA VAL A 140 -17.99 -18.09 -5.52
C VAL A 140 -17.20 -18.47 -4.26
N THR A 141 -17.66 -19.51 -3.57
CA THR A 141 -16.96 -20.03 -2.40
C THR A 141 -15.59 -20.53 -2.85
N TYR A 142 -14.52 -19.97 -2.26
CA TYR A 142 -13.13 -20.22 -2.64
C TYR A 142 -12.72 -19.73 -4.04
N GLY A 143 -13.46 -18.77 -4.61
CA GLY A 143 -13.11 -18.20 -5.91
C GLY A 143 -12.01 -17.14 -5.85
N CYS A 144 -11.21 -17.06 -6.90
CA CYS A 144 -10.18 -16.05 -7.12
C CYS A 144 -10.71 -14.60 -6.94
N GLU A 145 -11.97 -14.33 -7.26
CA GLU A 145 -12.57 -13.00 -7.18
C GLU A 145 -12.51 -12.45 -5.74
N ALA A 146 -12.62 -13.38 -4.78
CA ALA A 146 -12.61 -13.12 -3.35
C ALA A 146 -11.30 -12.53 -2.82
N ASN A 147 -10.21 -12.59 -3.58
CA ASN A 147 -8.87 -12.20 -3.14
C ASN A 147 -8.18 -11.20 -4.09
N THR A 148 -8.82 -10.89 -5.22
CA THR A 148 -8.14 -10.18 -6.31
C THR A 148 -8.86 -8.92 -6.75
N LEU A 149 -10.10 -8.68 -6.32
CA LEU A 149 -10.86 -7.52 -6.76
C LEU A 149 -10.25 -6.21 -6.25
N THR A 150 -9.85 -5.35 -7.19
CA THR A 150 -9.16 -4.07 -6.94
C THR A 150 -9.65 -2.97 -7.88
N VAL A 151 -9.44 -1.70 -7.48
CA VAL A 151 -9.84 -0.49 -8.23
C VAL A 151 -8.60 0.32 -8.57
N SER A 152 -8.50 0.84 -9.80
CA SER A 152 -7.38 1.69 -10.20
C SER A 152 -7.35 2.97 -9.35
N PRO A 153 -6.16 3.57 -9.12
CA PRO A 153 -6.02 4.82 -8.37
C PRO A 153 -6.87 6.01 -8.86
N ASP A 154 -7.29 6.03 -10.13
CA ASP A 154 -8.18 7.06 -10.68
C ASP A 154 -9.67 6.67 -10.66
N GLY A 155 -10.00 5.48 -10.14
CA GLY A 155 -11.37 4.96 -10.01
C GLY A 155 -12.06 4.62 -11.32
N LYS A 156 -11.34 4.61 -12.45
CA LYS A 156 -11.94 4.31 -13.76
C LYS A 156 -12.01 2.82 -14.04
N ARG A 157 -11.11 2.02 -13.47
CA ARG A 157 -10.96 0.59 -13.78
C ARG A 157 -11.18 -0.26 -12.55
N VAL A 158 -11.73 -1.43 -12.79
CA VAL A 158 -11.78 -2.54 -11.83
C VAL A 158 -11.09 -3.72 -12.47
N ALA A 159 -10.26 -4.43 -11.70
CA ALA A 159 -9.61 -5.66 -12.13
C ALA A 159 -9.81 -6.76 -11.09
N TRP A 160 -9.93 -8.00 -11.56
CA TRP A 160 -10.03 -9.18 -10.72
C TRP A 160 -9.58 -10.41 -11.52
N VAL A 161 -9.30 -11.49 -10.82
CA VAL A 161 -9.06 -12.80 -11.41
C VAL A 161 -10.33 -13.61 -11.24
N GLN A 162 -10.91 -14.09 -12.34
CA GLN A 162 -12.01 -15.04 -12.34
C GLN A 162 -11.44 -16.45 -12.28
N ASP A 163 -11.99 -17.30 -11.40
CA ASP A 163 -11.57 -18.70 -11.25
C ASP A 163 -11.47 -19.43 -12.59
N SER A 164 -10.43 -20.26 -12.74
CA SER A 164 -10.33 -21.24 -13.83
C SER A 164 -10.62 -22.65 -13.33
N THR A 165 -10.71 -23.61 -14.25
CA THR A 165 -10.91 -25.04 -13.95
C THR A 165 -9.75 -25.70 -13.20
N ASP A 166 -8.63 -24.99 -12.97
CA ASP A 166 -7.38 -25.53 -12.44
C ASP A 166 -7.32 -25.62 -10.89
N GLY A 167 -8.46 -25.81 -10.23
CA GLY A 167 -8.50 -25.99 -8.77
C GLY A 167 -8.19 -24.71 -7.97
N ASN A 168 -8.64 -23.55 -8.46
CA ASN A 168 -8.69 -22.27 -7.74
C ASN A 168 -7.33 -21.67 -7.32
N LEU A 169 -6.21 -22.13 -7.88
CA LEU A 169 -4.88 -21.54 -7.64
C LEU A 169 -4.59 -20.38 -8.62
N SER A 170 -5.24 -20.39 -9.77
CA SER A 170 -5.08 -19.38 -10.82
C SER A 170 -6.36 -19.22 -11.62
N GLY A 171 -6.44 -18.13 -12.36
CA GLY A 171 -7.60 -17.81 -13.15
C GLY A 171 -7.31 -16.89 -14.33
N VAL A 172 -8.40 -16.34 -14.87
CA VAL A 172 -8.37 -15.39 -15.97
C VAL A 172 -8.43 -13.99 -15.40
N LEU A 173 -7.42 -13.17 -15.68
CA LEU A 173 -7.45 -11.74 -15.35
C LEU A 173 -8.47 -11.04 -16.25
N LEU A 174 -9.44 -10.41 -15.60
CA LEU A 174 -10.45 -9.58 -16.20
C LEU A 174 -10.27 -8.12 -15.75
N ALA A 175 -10.58 -7.18 -16.64
CA ALA A 175 -10.74 -5.78 -16.27
C ALA A 175 -11.98 -5.16 -16.89
N GLY A 176 -12.65 -4.29 -16.14
CA GLY A 176 -13.83 -3.56 -16.57
C GLY A 176 -13.68 -2.06 -16.33
N THR A 177 -14.59 -1.29 -16.92
CA THR A 177 -14.78 0.12 -16.55
C THR A 177 -15.75 0.20 -15.39
N LEU A 178 -15.39 0.92 -14.33
CA LEU A 178 -16.22 1.02 -13.15
C LEU A 178 -17.56 1.71 -13.46
N GLY A 179 -18.68 1.15 -12.98
CA GLY A 179 -20.03 1.65 -13.30
C GLY A 179 -20.57 1.26 -14.67
N LYS A 180 -19.82 0.50 -15.48
CA LYS A 180 -20.29 -0.05 -16.77
C LYS A 180 -20.38 -1.57 -16.70
N PRO A 181 -21.34 -2.20 -17.40
CA PRO A 181 -21.39 -3.65 -17.53
C PRO A 181 -20.24 -4.14 -18.42
N GLY A 182 -19.86 -5.40 -18.22
CA GLY A 182 -18.88 -6.10 -19.04
C GLY A 182 -17.45 -6.03 -18.52
N ALA A 183 -16.62 -6.94 -19.02
CA ALA A 183 -15.21 -7.07 -18.70
C ALA A 183 -14.46 -7.54 -19.95
N THR A 184 -13.19 -7.16 -20.05
CA THR A 184 -12.28 -7.65 -21.07
C THR A 184 -11.34 -8.66 -20.44
N LYS A 185 -11.17 -9.80 -21.11
CA LYS A 185 -10.14 -10.78 -20.78
C LYS A 185 -8.76 -10.24 -21.16
N LEU A 186 -7.84 -10.20 -20.20
CA LEU A 186 -6.50 -9.64 -20.38
C LEU A 186 -5.42 -10.73 -20.45
N LEU A 187 -5.44 -11.66 -19.50
CA LEU A 187 -4.41 -12.70 -19.32
C LEU A 187 -4.99 -13.98 -18.72
N ASP A 188 -4.43 -15.12 -19.12
CA ASP A 188 -4.66 -16.43 -18.50
C ASP A 188 -3.58 -16.78 -17.47
N ASP A 189 -3.85 -17.80 -16.66
CA ASP A 189 -2.99 -18.35 -15.59
C ASP A 189 -2.49 -17.30 -14.60
N VAL A 190 -3.32 -16.30 -14.27
CA VAL A 190 -2.97 -15.32 -13.26
C VAL A 190 -3.22 -15.92 -11.88
N ASN A 191 -2.20 -15.92 -11.04
CA ASN A 191 -2.29 -16.40 -9.67
C ASN A 191 -3.28 -15.54 -8.89
N CYS A 192 -4.20 -16.18 -8.16
CA CYS A 192 -5.19 -15.50 -7.33
C CYS A 192 -5.06 -15.80 -5.84
N LEU A 193 -4.01 -16.56 -5.48
CA LEU A 193 -3.66 -16.89 -4.11
C LEU A 193 -2.37 -16.22 -3.68
N GLY A 194 -2.23 -16.11 -2.37
CA GLY A 194 -1.09 -15.48 -1.72
C GLY A 194 -1.16 -13.95 -1.75
N PRO A 195 -0.11 -13.29 -1.24
CA PRO A 195 -0.14 -11.86 -0.98
C PRO A 195 -0.04 -11.00 -2.24
N ARG A 196 0.00 -11.52 -3.48
CA ARG A 196 0.36 -10.64 -4.63
C ARG A 196 -0.35 -10.97 -5.93
N PRO A 197 -1.68 -11.11 -5.97
CA PRO A 197 -2.33 -11.34 -7.24
C PRO A 197 -2.23 -10.10 -8.13
N LEU A 198 -2.68 -8.93 -7.65
CA LEU A 198 -2.79 -7.71 -8.45
C LEU A 198 -2.23 -6.46 -7.73
N ARG A 199 -1.42 -5.66 -8.42
CA ARG A 199 -0.86 -4.38 -7.93
C ARG A 199 -0.84 -3.32 -9.02
N TRP A 200 -1.56 -2.22 -8.81
CA TRP A 200 -1.54 -1.08 -9.72
C TRP A 200 -0.21 -0.33 -9.66
N GLN A 201 0.34 0.00 -10.83
CA GLN A 201 1.39 1.00 -11.04
C GLN A 201 0.74 2.19 -11.75
N GLY A 202 0.31 3.18 -10.98
CA GLY A 202 -0.53 4.26 -11.52
C GLY A 202 -1.92 3.74 -11.90
N SER A 203 -2.58 4.39 -12.85
CA SER A 203 -3.99 4.11 -13.17
C SER A 203 -4.23 3.07 -14.27
N ASP A 204 -3.24 2.85 -15.14
CA ASP A 204 -3.41 2.03 -16.35
C ASP A 204 -2.54 0.77 -16.36
N LEU A 205 -1.47 0.72 -15.55
CA LEU A 205 -0.58 -0.43 -15.50
C LEU A 205 -0.90 -1.31 -14.29
N LEU A 206 -1.03 -2.61 -14.52
CA LEU A 206 -1.34 -3.60 -13.51
C LEU A 206 -0.27 -4.69 -13.52
N MET A 207 0.46 -4.80 -12.41
CA MET A 207 1.36 -5.92 -12.15
C MET A 207 0.55 -7.12 -11.68
N VAL A 208 0.81 -8.28 -12.29
CA VAL A 208 0.21 -9.55 -11.90
C VAL A 208 1.24 -10.67 -11.81
N GLY A 209 1.03 -11.61 -10.89
CA GLY A 209 1.80 -12.86 -10.83
C GLY A 209 1.13 -13.96 -11.64
N LYS A 210 1.87 -14.66 -12.50
CA LYS A 210 1.40 -15.88 -13.17
C LYS A 210 1.60 -17.11 -12.26
N LYS A 211 0.82 -18.16 -12.51
CA LYS A 211 0.96 -19.50 -11.90
C LYS A 211 2.38 -20.06 -11.99
N THR A 212 3.11 -19.71 -13.05
CA THR A 212 4.51 -20.11 -13.28
C THR A 212 5.52 -19.38 -12.39
N GLY A 213 5.09 -18.44 -11.55
CA GLY A 213 5.94 -17.55 -10.75
C GLY A 213 6.41 -16.30 -11.51
N GLN A 214 6.13 -16.20 -12.81
CA GLN A 214 6.48 -15.02 -13.60
C GLN A 214 5.65 -13.80 -13.20
N SER A 215 6.30 -12.66 -12.97
CA SER A 215 5.60 -11.36 -12.86
C SER A 215 5.41 -10.72 -14.23
N VAL A 216 4.23 -10.18 -14.49
CA VAL A 216 3.87 -9.52 -15.76
C VAL A 216 3.29 -8.13 -15.46
N LEU A 217 3.87 -7.10 -16.07
CA LEU A 217 3.26 -5.79 -16.13
C LEU A 217 2.34 -5.71 -17.35
N TYR A 218 1.08 -5.35 -17.12
CA TYR A 218 0.06 -5.27 -18.16
C TYR A 218 -0.50 -3.86 -18.27
N ASP A 219 -0.56 -3.33 -19.48
CA ASP A 219 -1.27 -2.09 -19.77
C ASP A 219 -2.75 -2.40 -20.00
N VAL A 220 -3.55 -2.13 -18.98
CA VAL A 220 -5.00 -2.37 -18.96
C VAL A 220 -5.74 -1.42 -19.91
N ALA A 221 -5.17 -0.24 -20.19
CA ALA A 221 -5.75 0.71 -21.13
C ALA A 221 -5.56 0.26 -22.58
N ALA A 222 -4.34 -0.15 -22.91
CA ALA A 222 -3.96 -0.56 -24.26
C ALA A 222 -4.20 -2.05 -24.52
N ASN A 223 -4.67 -2.81 -23.52
CA ASN A 223 -4.92 -4.24 -23.60
C ASN A 223 -3.70 -5.04 -24.12
N LYS A 224 -2.52 -4.76 -23.55
CA LYS A 224 -1.27 -5.41 -23.96
C LYS A 224 -0.30 -5.58 -22.81
N ARG A 225 0.59 -6.56 -22.94
CA ARG A 225 1.74 -6.69 -22.04
C ARG A 225 2.69 -5.51 -22.28
N VAL A 226 3.27 -4.99 -21.21
CA VAL A 226 4.37 -4.04 -21.31
C VAL A 226 5.66 -4.83 -21.49
N ASP A 227 6.43 -4.51 -22.52
CA ASP A 227 7.71 -5.18 -22.77
C ASP A 227 8.76 -4.77 -21.72
N GLY A 228 9.37 -5.77 -21.09
CA GLY A 228 10.42 -5.58 -20.08
C GLY A 228 10.33 -6.60 -18.94
N ASP A 229 11.47 -6.85 -18.29
CA ASP A 229 11.46 -7.53 -16.98
C ASP A 229 11.01 -6.50 -15.94
N PRO A 230 9.87 -6.71 -15.26
CA PRO A 230 9.50 -5.84 -14.15
C PRO A 230 10.43 -6.00 -12.93
N GLY A 231 11.40 -6.91 -13.02
CA GLY A 231 12.47 -7.15 -12.07
C GLY A 231 12.24 -8.43 -11.24
N GLN A 232 13.25 -8.78 -10.44
CA GLN A 232 13.22 -9.94 -9.53
C GLN A 232 12.76 -9.57 -8.11
N GLU A 233 12.40 -8.31 -7.87
CA GLU A 233 12.05 -7.83 -6.54
C GLU A 233 10.72 -8.38 -6.06
N THR A 234 10.62 -8.60 -4.75
CA THR A 234 9.39 -9.06 -4.10
C THR A 234 8.65 -7.90 -3.43
N ASP A 235 7.42 -8.12 -2.97
CA ASP A 235 6.67 -7.18 -2.12
C ASP A 235 6.43 -5.79 -2.74
N ARG A 236 6.18 -5.76 -4.06
CA ARG A 236 6.03 -4.53 -4.80
C ARG A 236 4.75 -3.78 -4.41
N CYS A 237 4.92 -2.51 -4.11
CA CYS A 237 3.84 -1.55 -3.90
C CYS A 237 4.22 -0.23 -4.56
N TRP A 238 3.38 0.28 -5.46
CA TRP A 238 3.59 1.59 -6.07
C TRP A 238 2.80 2.67 -5.34
N SER A 239 3.34 3.89 -5.39
CA SER A 239 2.56 5.11 -5.15
C SER A 239 1.38 5.17 -6.12
N ALA A 240 0.34 5.90 -5.73
CA ALA A 240 -0.90 6.01 -6.50
C ALA A 240 -0.71 6.58 -7.92
N ASP A 241 0.32 7.39 -8.14
CA ASP A 241 0.75 7.90 -9.46
C ASP A 241 1.67 6.93 -10.23
N GLY A 242 2.08 5.82 -9.62
CA GLY A 242 2.97 4.82 -10.21
C GLY A 242 4.45 5.19 -10.22
N ARG A 243 4.83 6.35 -9.66
CA ARG A 243 6.20 6.87 -9.73
C ARG A 243 7.16 6.17 -8.77
N TRP A 244 6.76 6.00 -7.51
CA TRP A 244 7.59 5.42 -6.47
C TRP A 244 7.22 3.96 -6.24
N LEU A 245 8.23 3.10 -6.19
CA LEU A 245 8.11 1.69 -5.90
C LEU A 245 8.74 1.41 -4.54
N ALA A 246 7.95 0.88 -3.60
CA ALA A 246 8.45 0.15 -2.46
C ALA A 246 8.53 -1.35 -2.80
N ALA A 247 9.66 -1.98 -2.54
CA ALA A 247 9.87 -3.41 -2.80
C ALA A 247 10.97 -3.97 -1.92
N VAL A 248 11.18 -5.29 -2.00
CA VAL A 248 12.26 -6.00 -1.30
C VAL A 248 13.22 -6.60 -2.32
N ALA A 249 14.50 -6.34 -2.14
CA ALA A 249 15.59 -6.95 -2.92
C ALA A 249 16.63 -7.52 -1.94
N GLU A 250 17.04 -8.77 -2.15
CA GLU A 250 18.03 -9.45 -1.29
C GLU A 250 17.65 -9.41 0.22
N GLY A 251 16.35 -9.47 0.50
CA GLY A 251 15.81 -9.40 1.87
C GLY A 251 15.80 -7.99 2.49
N GLN A 252 16.24 -6.97 1.76
CA GLN A 252 16.25 -5.58 2.24
C GLN A 252 15.13 -4.76 1.57
N PRO A 253 14.26 -4.09 2.36
CA PRO A 253 13.24 -3.23 1.80
C PRO A 253 13.85 -1.90 1.32
N TYR A 254 13.33 -1.40 0.20
CA TYR A 254 13.76 -0.13 -0.38
C TYR A 254 12.59 0.61 -1.03
N VAL A 255 12.78 1.91 -1.26
CA VAL A 255 11.90 2.75 -2.08
C VAL A 255 12.71 3.41 -3.20
N ALA A 256 12.19 3.41 -4.44
CA ALA A 256 12.86 4.00 -5.59
C ALA A 256 11.90 4.62 -6.62
N ASP A 257 12.34 5.62 -7.37
CA ASP A 257 11.62 6.23 -8.50
C ASP A 257 12.32 6.05 -9.86
N GLY A 258 13.32 5.17 -9.90
CA GLY A 258 14.19 4.96 -11.05
C GLY A 258 15.39 5.92 -11.13
N THR A 259 15.41 6.99 -10.33
CA THR A 259 16.55 7.91 -10.19
C THR A 259 17.14 7.90 -8.79
N GLN A 260 16.28 7.79 -7.78
CA GLN A 260 16.64 7.69 -6.38
C GLN A 260 16.35 6.28 -5.87
N LEU A 261 17.14 5.81 -4.91
CA LEU A 261 16.92 4.58 -4.17
C LEU A 261 17.25 4.82 -2.70
N ARG A 262 16.35 4.40 -1.81
CA ARG A 262 16.52 4.49 -0.36
C ARG A 262 16.22 3.13 0.25
N GLN A 263 17.22 2.52 0.87
CA GLN A 263 16.99 1.36 1.73
C GLN A 263 16.46 1.84 3.08
N TYR A 264 15.55 1.09 3.67
CA TYR A 264 15.03 1.37 5.00
C TYR A 264 14.88 0.08 5.78
N THR A 265 14.67 0.19 7.08
CA THR A 265 14.47 -0.96 7.96
C THR A 265 13.21 -0.78 8.78
N TYR A 266 12.50 -1.87 9.04
CA TYR A 266 11.38 -1.89 9.95
C TYR A 266 11.34 -3.23 10.68
N THR A 267 11.20 -3.16 12.01
CA THR A 267 11.12 -4.32 12.89
C THR A 267 9.72 -4.37 13.48
N PRO A 268 8.80 -5.20 12.95
CA PRO A 268 7.47 -5.36 13.54
C PRO A 268 7.54 -6.11 14.89
N PRO A 269 6.47 -6.08 15.69
CA PRO A 269 6.32 -6.99 16.83
C PRO A 269 6.52 -8.45 16.41
N LYS A 270 7.42 -9.16 17.12
CA LYS A 270 7.89 -10.50 16.72
C LYS A 270 6.78 -11.54 16.64
N ASP A 271 5.87 -11.54 17.62
CA ASP A 271 4.82 -12.56 17.71
C ASP A 271 3.77 -12.39 16.60
N GLU A 272 3.39 -11.15 16.29
CA GLU A 272 2.49 -10.85 15.17
C GLU A 272 3.16 -11.14 13.82
N ALA A 273 4.43 -10.76 13.66
CA ALA A 273 5.17 -11.06 12.45
C ALA A 273 5.30 -12.57 12.20
N ALA A 274 5.50 -13.37 13.26
CA ALA A 274 5.53 -14.82 13.15
C ALA A 274 4.15 -15.39 12.75
N HIS A 275 3.07 -14.85 13.30
CA HIS A 275 1.70 -15.27 12.96
C HIS A 275 1.36 -14.99 11.48
N TRP A 276 1.78 -13.84 10.97
CA TRP A 276 1.41 -13.36 9.63
C TRP A 276 2.46 -13.58 8.54
N GLY A 277 3.59 -14.22 8.87
CA GLY A 277 4.68 -14.45 7.91
C GLY A 277 5.48 -13.21 7.54
N GLY A 278 5.44 -12.16 8.37
CA GLY A 278 6.15 -10.90 8.18
C GLY A 278 5.25 -9.74 7.76
N TRP A 279 5.87 -8.70 7.21
CA TRP A 279 5.21 -7.45 6.81
C TRP A 279 5.62 -7.06 5.39
N GLU A 280 4.79 -6.26 4.73
CA GLU A 280 5.09 -5.68 3.41
C GLU A 280 4.56 -4.24 3.30
N ALA A 281 5.00 -3.54 2.26
CA ALA A 281 4.48 -2.22 1.91
C ALA A 281 3.03 -2.31 1.39
N ARG A 282 2.15 -1.44 1.90
CA ARG A 282 0.72 -1.37 1.54
C ARG A 282 0.35 -0.10 0.77
N SER A 283 1.08 0.98 1.00
CA SER A 283 0.96 2.23 0.26
C SER A 283 2.26 3.02 0.33
N VAL A 284 2.53 3.81 -0.71
CA VAL A 284 3.72 4.66 -0.80
C VAL A 284 3.28 6.11 -1.06
N SER A 285 3.86 7.03 -0.30
CA SER A 285 3.70 8.49 -0.49
C SER A 285 4.21 8.95 -1.86
N MET A 286 3.69 10.09 -2.34
CA MET A 286 4.01 10.61 -3.70
C MET A 286 5.46 11.10 -3.83
N ASP A 287 6.19 11.25 -2.72
CA ASP A 287 7.61 11.61 -2.66
C ASP A 287 8.51 10.44 -2.23
N GLY A 288 7.92 9.24 -2.07
CA GLY A 288 8.62 8.03 -1.62
C GLY A 288 9.16 8.11 -0.20
N ARG A 289 8.88 9.18 0.56
CA ARG A 289 9.45 9.37 1.90
C ARG A 289 8.81 8.44 2.92
N TYR A 290 7.52 8.19 2.79
CA TYR A 290 6.75 7.36 3.71
C TYR A 290 6.17 6.13 3.02
N VAL A 291 6.19 5.01 3.74
CA VAL A 291 5.57 3.75 3.36
C VAL A 291 4.65 3.29 4.49
N SER A 292 3.41 2.95 4.18
CA SER A 292 2.55 2.24 5.12
C SER A 292 2.83 0.75 5.01
N VAL A 293 2.86 0.06 6.15
CA VAL A 293 3.19 -1.36 6.23
C VAL A 293 2.03 -2.15 6.82
N GLY A 294 1.86 -3.39 6.33
CA GLY A 294 0.80 -4.31 6.73
C GLY A 294 1.27 -5.77 6.70
N TRP A 295 0.44 -6.67 7.22
CA TRP A 295 0.76 -8.08 7.46
C TRP A 295 0.69 -8.95 6.20
N ILE A 296 1.75 -9.68 5.83
CA ILE A 296 1.80 -10.48 4.58
C ILE A 296 0.63 -11.47 4.47
N GLY A 297 0.27 -12.13 5.58
CA GLY A 297 -0.83 -13.12 5.62
C GLY A 297 -2.24 -12.54 5.43
N THR A 298 -2.38 -11.24 5.20
CA THR A 298 -3.64 -10.56 4.90
C THR A 298 -3.69 -10.13 3.44
N ASP A 299 -4.88 -9.88 2.88
CA ASP A 299 -5.05 -9.53 1.47
C ASP A 299 -4.53 -8.10 1.17
N PRO A 300 -3.42 -7.97 0.44
CA PRO A 300 -2.82 -6.66 0.16
C PRO A 300 -3.30 -6.04 -1.14
N SER A 301 -4.03 -6.77 -2.00
CA SER A 301 -4.72 -6.14 -3.14
C SER A 301 -5.72 -5.09 -2.66
N ARG A 302 -6.11 -5.21 -1.39
CA ARG A 302 -7.06 -4.36 -0.67
C ARG A 302 -6.42 -3.31 0.24
N ARG A 303 -5.08 -3.29 0.35
CA ARG A 303 -4.33 -2.42 1.28
C ARG A 303 -4.83 -2.49 2.73
N ASP A 304 -5.53 -3.58 3.07
CA ASP A 304 -6.13 -3.81 4.38
C ASP A 304 -5.06 -4.28 5.36
N ASP A 305 -5.38 -4.20 6.65
CA ASP A 305 -4.50 -4.49 7.78
C ASP A 305 -3.14 -3.76 7.72
N SER A 306 -3.16 -2.50 7.26
CA SER A 306 -2.02 -1.60 7.47
C SER A 306 -2.02 -1.15 8.92
N PHE A 307 -0.87 -1.19 9.59
CA PHE A 307 -0.79 -0.90 11.04
C PHE A 307 0.24 0.16 11.41
N ALA A 308 1.19 0.49 10.53
CA ALA A 308 2.19 1.51 10.79
C ALA A 308 2.60 2.27 9.52
N VAL A 309 3.26 3.42 9.72
CA VAL A 309 3.95 4.17 8.68
C VAL A 309 5.43 4.29 9.04
N VAL A 310 6.30 4.07 8.07
CA VAL A 310 7.76 4.16 8.22
C VAL A 310 8.28 5.32 7.38
N ASP A 311 9.07 6.21 8.00
CA ASP A 311 9.88 7.19 7.27
C ASP A 311 11.11 6.47 6.69
N THR A 312 11.16 6.35 5.38
CA THR A 312 12.20 5.62 4.63
C THR A 312 13.57 6.27 4.68
N THR A 313 13.66 7.52 5.11
CA THR A 313 14.93 8.25 5.25
C THR A 313 15.56 7.98 6.62
N THR A 314 14.73 7.79 7.64
CA THR A 314 15.18 7.62 9.04
C THR A 314 14.97 6.22 9.60
N SER A 315 14.25 5.36 8.87
CA SER A 315 13.78 4.04 9.33
C SER A 315 12.95 4.08 10.62
N LYS A 316 12.39 5.24 10.97
CA LYS A 316 11.56 5.42 12.16
C LYS A 316 10.08 5.24 11.84
N VAL A 317 9.36 4.65 12.77
CA VAL A 317 7.89 4.63 12.75
C VAL A 317 7.37 6.04 13.02
N VAL A 318 6.37 6.44 12.25
CA VAL A 318 5.67 7.71 12.42
C VAL A 318 4.52 7.53 13.40
N ASP A 319 4.44 8.41 14.40
CA ASP A 319 3.31 8.45 15.33
C ASP A 319 2.08 9.03 14.62
N LEU A 320 1.08 8.19 14.37
CA LEU A 320 -0.17 8.60 13.74
C LEU A 320 -1.16 9.15 14.79
N PRO A 321 -1.70 10.36 14.62
CA PRO A 321 -2.69 10.90 15.56
C PRO A 321 -4.02 10.15 15.46
N GLY A 322 -4.74 10.10 16.59
CA GLY A 322 -6.04 9.44 16.74
C GLY A 322 -5.96 8.12 17.52
N SER A 323 -7.11 7.62 17.95
CA SER A 323 -7.23 6.38 18.75
C SER A 323 -8.04 5.31 18.01
N GLY A 324 -7.89 4.06 18.45
CA GLY A 324 -8.60 2.90 17.92
C GLY A 324 -7.83 2.18 16.81
N ASP A 325 -8.27 0.95 16.55
CA ASP A 325 -7.59 0.02 15.65
C ASP A 325 -7.55 0.55 14.22
N ILE A 326 -6.34 0.65 13.67
CA ILE A 326 -6.11 0.98 12.28
C ILE A 326 -6.46 -0.24 11.42
N ARG A 327 -7.25 0.00 10.37
CA ARG A 327 -7.62 -1.00 9.36
C ARG A 327 -6.83 -0.80 8.08
N SER A 328 -6.68 0.45 7.64
CA SER A 328 -5.87 0.75 6.45
C SER A 328 -5.27 2.14 6.49
N ILE A 329 -4.13 2.28 5.83
CA ILE A 329 -3.39 3.54 5.70
C ILE A 329 -3.05 3.73 4.23
N MET A 330 -3.56 4.79 3.62
CA MET A 330 -3.44 5.07 2.20
C MET A 330 -2.88 6.47 1.95
N PHE A 331 -1.83 6.56 1.15
CA PHE A 331 -1.36 7.81 0.57
C PHE A 331 -2.11 8.09 -0.74
N THR A 332 -2.62 9.30 -0.87
CA THR A 332 -3.49 9.69 -2.00
C THR A 332 -2.76 10.65 -2.94
N VAL A 333 -3.22 10.74 -4.20
CA VAL A 333 -2.62 11.61 -5.22
C VAL A 333 -2.77 13.10 -4.92
N ASP A 334 -3.74 13.49 -4.09
CA ASP A 334 -3.94 14.86 -3.61
C ASP A 334 -3.19 15.15 -2.31
N ASN A 335 -2.11 14.40 -2.04
CA ASN A 335 -1.20 14.59 -0.92
C ASN A 335 -1.89 14.53 0.46
N LYS A 336 -2.84 13.60 0.61
CA LYS A 336 -3.43 13.27 1.92
C LYS A 336 -3.02 11.89 2.36
N VAL A 337 -3.11 11.68 3.67
CA VAL A 337 -3.01 10.36 4.30
C VAL A 337 -4.39 10.01 4.86
N ILE A 338 -4.99 8.98 4.31
CA ILE A 338 -6.25 8.42 4.80
C ILE A 338 -5.90 7.30 5.77
N VAL A 339 -6.31 7.45 7.02
CA VAL A 339 -6.19 6.41 8.05
C VAL A 339 -7.59 5.93 8.41
N LYS A 340 -7.99 4.77 7.87
CA LYS A 340 -9.25 4.12 8.23
C LYS A 340 -9.06 3.37 9.54
N ARG A 341 -9.97 3.61 10.47
CA ARG A 341 -10.04 2.95 11.78
C ARG A 341 -11.38 2.25 11.93
N ALA A 342 -11.50 1.41 12.94
CA ALA A 342 -12.74 0.72 13.28
C ALA A 342 -13.93 1.69 13.48
N THR A 343 -13.69 2.94 13.90
CA THR A 343 -14.72 3.94 14.21
C THR A 343 -14.97 4.98 13.11
N GLY A 344 -14.13 5.04 12.07
CA GLY A 344 -14.24 6.01 10.98
C GLY A 344 -12.91 6.30 10.30
N ILE A 345 -12.84 7.40 9.54
CA ILE A 345 -11.63 7.80 8.81
C ILE A 345 -11.04 9.08 9.42
N SER A 346 -9.73 9.08 9.68
CA SER A 346 -8.97 10.31 9.89
C SER A 346 -8.24 10.68 8.61
N VAL A 347 -8.23 11.98 8.31
CA VAL A 347 -7.55 12.54 7.14
C VAL A 347 -6.42 13.41 7.65
N LEU A 348 -5.21 13.15 7.19
CA LEU A 348 -4.01 13.88 7.57
C LEU A 348 -3.37 14.51 6.33
N ASP A 349 -2.54 15.53 6.54
CA ASP A 349 -1.62 16.03 5.51
C ASP A 349 -0.38 15.14 5.39
N THR A 350 0.54 15.49 4.48
CA THR A 350 1.81 14.76 4.27
C THR A 350 2.77 14.84 5.46
N GLY A 351 2.54 15.75 6.40
CA GLY A 351 3.25 15.85 7.67
C GLY A 351 2.53 15.15 8.82
N PHE A 352 1.50 14.35 8.52
CA PHE A 352 0.65 13.63 9.48
C PHE A 352 -0.11 14.53 10.46
N LYS A 353 -0.30 15.81 10.13
CA LYS A 353 -1.17 16.70 10.91
C LYS A 353 -2.63 16.42 10.57
N PRO A 354 -3.54 16.35 11.57
CA PRO A 354 -4.96 16.14 11.31
C PRO A 354 -5.58 17.28 10.48
N LEU A 355 -6.20 16.91 9.37
CA LEU A 355 -7.06 17.79 8.56
C LEU A 355 -8.53 17.65 8.95
N GLY A 356 -8.90 16.52 9.54
CA GLY A 356 -10.21 16.26 10.12
C GLY A 356 -10.58 14.79 10.10
N THR A 357 -11.86 14.51 10.36
CA THR A 357 -12.40 13.15 10.36
C THR A 357 -13.61 13.05 9.44
N VAL A 358 -13.84 11.85 8.92
CA VAL A 358 -15.01 11.53 8.13
C VAL A 358 -15.75 10.39 8.82
N ALA A 359 -16.98 10.68 9.24
CA ALA A 359 -17.88 9.67 9.75
C ALA A 359 -18.29 8.71 8.63
N GLU A 360 -18.13 7.42 8.88
CA GLU A 360 -18.67 6.37 8.01
C GLU A 360 -20.01 5.88 8.59
N SER A 361 -21.00 5.74 7.71
CA SER A 361 -22.25 5.08 8.06
C SER A 361 -21.98 3.65 8.51
N THR A 362 -22.84 3.11 9.39
CA THR A 362 -22.69 1.74 9.90
C THR A 362 -22.52 0.68 8.80
N PRO A 363 -23.26 0.73 7.67
CA PRO A 363 -23.08 -0.24 6.59
C PRO A 363 -21.67 -0.23 5.97
N VAL A 364 -21.11 0.97 5.75
CA VAL A 364 -19.82 1.15 5.06
C VAL A 364 -18.63 0.93 6.00
N ARG A 365 -18.81 1.18 7.29
CA ARG A 365 -17.73 1.10 8.30
C ARG A 365 -17.03 -0.25 8.31
N ASN A 366 -17.78 -1.33 8.11
CA ASN A 366 -17.29 -2.72 8.12
C ASN A 366 -16.80 -3.21 6.75
N MET A 367 -16.89 -2.37 5.71
CA MET A 367 -16.42 -2.71 4.37
C MET A 367 -14.92 -2.36 4.22
N THR A 368 -14.22 -3.09 3.37
CA THR A 368 -12.80 -2.82 3.09
C THR A 368 -12.66 -1.65 2.13
N LEU A 369 -11.82 -0.66 2.47
CA LEU A 369 -11.54 0.49 1.60
C LEU A 369 -10.53 0.10 0.51
N LEU A 370 -10.97 0.03 -0.74
CA LEU A 370 -10.12 -0.33 -1.89
C LEU A 370 -9.31 0.85 -2.43
N ALA A 371 -9.95 2.02 -2.58
CA ALA A 371 -9.34 3.18 -3.22
C ALA A 371 -10.02 4.49 -2.79
N TYR A 372 -9.31 5.60 -2.96
CA TYR A 372 -9.83 6.96 -2.86
C TYR A 372 -9.43 7.76 -4.09
N VAL A 373 -10.41 8.46 -4.68
CA VAL A 373 -10.23 9.32 -5.85
C VAL A 373 -10.69 10.73 -5.47
N PRO A 374 -9.78 11.73 -5.42
CA PRO A 374 -10.07 13.09 -4.97
C PRO A 374 -11.19 13.82 -5.72
#